data_AF-A0A0H2RYP5-F1
#
_entry.id   AF-A0A0H2RYP5-F1
#
_cell.length_a   1.000
_cell.length_b   1.000
_cell.length_c   1.000
_cell.angle_alpha   90.00
_cell.angle_beta   90.00
_cell.angle_gamma   90.00
#
_symmetry.space_group_name_H-M   'P 1'
#
loop_
_entity.id
_entity.type
_entity.pdbx_description
1 polymer ?
#
loop_
_entity_poly.entity_id
_entity_poly.type
_entity_poly.pdbx_seq_one_letter_code
_entity_poly.pdbx_strand_id
1 'polypeptide(L)'
;MSFFNNFKPPVPDQENELYGQDPYDINCAIPLNFAALENDRIKLTPVIPRIHAQEVFDQLQEHPEIHHHLPFAFPNTLEDVCVWFRDRFQKIPGHIHFAVHDKTRPSRKYDLAISGGGSFAGTIALISTSLPNLSTEVGFMIFHSFQRTHVFPNAAGLLITHCLNLPSDPVSPGLGFRRVQWFANSDNIRSIKAGEKLGFRQEGMLRWHSVLPEGKEGIKPREGDPAGQEHLGRHSNVRSIKAAERLGFHMEGTIRWHRALPEGSEGMKPREDDPRGQCPGRHTAILSICWDDWVSGVKEKVKTVMDRK
;
A
#
# COMPACT_ATOMS: atom_id res chain seq x y z
N MET A 1 -31.83 19.44 18.33
CA MET A 1 -30.54 18.79 18.62
C MET A 1 -29.44 19.80 18.35
N SER A 2 -28.41 19.88 19.19
CA SER A 2 -27.25 20.76 19.01
C SER A 2 -26.00 19.91 18.75
N PHE A 3 -25.11 20.43 17.91
CA PHE A 3 -23.77 19.92 17.67
C PHE A 3 -22.84 21.12 17.48
N PHE A 4 -21.54 20.93 17.73
CA PHE A 4 -20.51 21.92 17.44
C PHE A 4 -19.35 21.23 16.73
N ASN A 5 -18.67 21.95 15.84
CA ASN A 5 -17.51 21.43 15.12
C ASN A 5 -16.29 22.31 15.44
N ASN A 6 -15.43 21.80 16.33
CA ASN A 6 -14.18 22.47 16.72
C ASN A 6 -12.98 22.01 15.87
N PHE A 7 -13.21 21.40 14.69
CA PHE A 7 -12.13 21.05 13.77
C PHE A 7 -11.34 22.31 13.38
N LYS A 8 -10.04 22.30 13.70
CA LYS A 8 -9.06 23.23 13.16
C LYS A 8 -8.23 22.45 12.12
N PRO A 9 -7.98 23.02 10.92
CA PRO A 9 -6.98 22.44 10.03
C PRO A 9 -5.61 22.44 10.74
N PRO A 10 -4.72 21.49 10.41
CA PRO A 10 -3.34 21.54 10.89
C PRO A 10 -2.66 22.83 10.43
N VAL A 11 -1.78 23.37 11.27
CA VAL A 11 -0.91 24.50 10.92
C VAL A 11 0.13 24.01 9.90
N PRO A 12 0.53 24.80 8.89
CA PRO A 12 1.67 24.45 8.04
C PRO A 12 2.95 24.31 8.87
N ASP A 13 3.65 23.18 8.71
CA ASP A 13 4.90 22.90 9.44
C ASP A 13 6.06 23.77 8.91
N GLN A 14 7.15 23.90 9.68
CA GLN A 14 8.32 24.69 9.25
C GLN A 14 9.26 23.86 8.35
N GLU A 15 9.95 24.50 7.40
CA GLU A 15 10.85 23.82 6.44
C GLU A 15 11.93 22.98 7.14
N ASN A 16 12.46 23.46 8.28
CA ASN A 16 13.47 22.75 9.08
C ASN A 16 13.00 21.40 9.63
N GLU A 17 11.69 21.15 9.69
CA GLU A 17 11.10 19.91 10.21
C GLU A 17 10.95 18.82 9.13
N LEU A 18 11.03 19.18 7.84
CA LEU A 18 10.81 18.28 6.69
C LEU A 18 11.70 17.04 6.71
N TYR A 19 12.98 17.22 7.01
CA TYR A 19 13.97 16.14 7.07
C TYR A 19 13.83 15.27 8.33
N GLY A 20 12.95 15.66 9.26
CA GLY A 20 12.77 15.01 10.56
C GLY A 20 13.78 15.47 11.61
N GLN A 21 13.32 15.54 12.85
CA GLN A 21 14.18 15.66 14.03
C GLN A 21 15.09 14.42 14.20
N ASP A 22 16.11 14.53 15.04
CA ASP A 22 16.99 13.43 15.45
C ASP A 22 17.01 13.34 16.98
N PRO A 23 16.60 12.22 17.62
CA PRO A 23 16.08 10.99 17.00
C PRO A 23 14.75 11.18 16.28
N TYR A 24 14.58 10.51 15.14
CA TYR A 24 13.38 10.65 14.31
C TYR A 24 12.15 10.00 14.95
N ASP A 25 11.11 10.80 15.18
CA ASP A 25 9.80 10.29 15.62
C ASP A 25 9.02 9.74 14.43
N ILE A 26 8.82 8.42 14.44
CA ILE A 26 8.03 7.70 13.43
C ILE A 26 6.51 7.83 13.63
N ASN A 27 6.07 8.32 14.79
CA ASN A 27 4.67 8.52 15.21
C ASN A 27 3.74 7.36 14.83
N CYS A 28 4.17 6.12 15.11
CA CYS A 28 3.44 4.91 14.75
C CYS A 28 2.77 4.27 15.98
N ALA A 29 1.48 3.94 15.87
CA ALA A 29 0.71 3.28 16.93
C ALA A 29 0.74 1.74 16.85
N ILE A 30 1.43 1.16 15.85
CA ILE A 30 1.50 -0.29 15.64
C ILE A 30 2.56 -0.89 16.59
N PRO A 31 2.26 -1.94 17.38
CA PRO A 31 3.20 -2.52 18.36
C PRO A 31 4.23 -3.43 17.69
N LEU A 32 5.11 -2.84 16.87
CA LEU A 32 6.09 -3.53 16.04
C LEU A 32 7.23 -4.15 16.84
N ASN A 33 7.66 -5.36 16.45
CA ASN A 33 8.91 -5.95 16.91
C ASN A 33 10.00 -5.78 15.85
N PHE A 34 10.77 -4.68 15.93
CA PHE A 34 11.85 -4.40 14.97
C PHE A 34 12.94 -5.49 14.92
N ALA A 35 13.14 -6.28 15.99
CA ALA A 35 14.08 -7.40 15.97
C ALA A 35 13.56 -8.60 15.14
N ALA A 36 12.25 -8.68 14.89
CA ALA A 36 11.64 -9.67 13.99
C ALA A 36 11.55 -9.20 12.54
N LEU A 37 12.03 -7.98 12.23
CA LEU A 37 12.03 -7.37 10.90
C LEU A 37 13.40 -7.45 10.19
N GLU A 38 14.19 -8.49 10.50
CA GLU A 38 15.45 -8.81 9.84
C GLU A 38 15.59 -10.32 9.59
N ASN A 39 16.23 -10.71 8.49
CA ASN A 39 16.72 -12.06 8.21
C ASN A 39 18.12 -12.00 7.57
N ASP A 40 18.67 -13.14 7.13
CA ASP A 40 20.03 -13.21 6.54
C ASP A 40 20.22 -12.30 5.30
N ARG A 41 19.17 -12.09 4.50
CA ARG A 41 19.22 -11.36 3.22
C ARG A 41 18.66 -9.94 3.30
N ILE A 42 17.67 -9.69 4.16
CA ILE A 42 16.93 -8.42 4.23
C ILE A 42 16.83 -7.90 5.65
N LYS A 43 17.04 -6.60 5.83
CA LYS A 43 16.66 -5.84 7.03
C LYS A 43 15.62 -4.79 6.66
N LEU A 44 14.59 -4.62 7.49
CA LEU A 44 13.61 -3.54 7.39
C LEU A 44 13.75 -2.61 8.60
N THR A 45 13.94 -1.32 8.36
CA THR A 45 14.05 -0.26 9.38
C THR A 45 13.16 0.92 9.01
N PRO A 46 12.68 1.76 9.96
CA PRO A 46 11.87 2.91 9.61
C PRO A 46 12.56 3.86 8.62
N VAL A 47 11.82 4.40 7.66
CA VAL A 47 12.32 5.44 6.77
C VAL A 47 12.54 6.73 7.56
N ILE A 48 13.81 7.07 7.80
CA ILE A 48 14.24 8.38 8.29
C ILE A 48 14.49 9.29 7.08
N PRO A 49 13.74 10.41 6.89
CA PRO A 49 13.84 11.25 5.69
C PRO A 49 15.26 11.78 5.44
N ARG A 50 15.92 12.35 6.46
CA ARG A 50 17.32 12.81 6.45
C ARG A 50 18.34 11.81 5.90
N ILE A 51 18.03 10.51 5.92
CA ILE A 51 18.93 9.41 5.54
C ILE A 51 18.52 8.78 4.19
N HIS A 52 17.22 8.70 3.91
CA HIS A 52 16.69 7.92 2.79
C HIS A 52 16.07 8.75 1.66
N ALA A 53 15.68 10.00 1.92
CA ALA A 53 14.95 10.82 0.94
C ALA A 53 15.78 11.08 -0.33
N GLN A 54 17.08 11.33 -0.20
CA GLN A 54 17.96 11.55 -1.34
C GLN A 54 17.97 10.35 -2.29
N GLU A 55 18.21 9.13 -1.79
CA GLU A 55 18.28 7.96 -2.68
C GLU A 55 16.89 7.58 -3.25
N VAL A 56 15.80 7.85 -2.53
CA VAL A 56 14.45 7.74 -3.10
C VAL A 56 14.22 8.78 -4.19
N PHE A 57 14.68 10.03 -4.02
CA PHE A 57 14.62 11.06 -5.06
C PHE A 57 15.45 10.65 -6.28
N ASP A 58 16.72 10.30 -6.09
CA ASP A 58 17.65 9.87 -7.14
C ASP A 58 17.05 8.73 -7.97
N GLN A 59 16.59 7.65 -7.32
CA GLN A 59 15.97 6.50 -7.99
C GLN A 59 14.64 6.84 -8.69
N LEU A 60 13.90 7.84 -8.20
CA LEU A 60 12.68 8.32 -8.86
C LEU A 60 12.97 9.17 -10.10
N GLN A 61 14.06 9.95 -10.12
CA GLN A 61 14.52 10.71 -11.30
C GLN A 61 15.18 9.79 -12.35
N GLU A 62 16.00 8.82 -11.93
CA GLU A 62 16.66 7.85 -12.83
C GLU A 62 15.66 6.88 -13.47
N HIS A 63 14.63 6.46 -12.72
CA HIS A 63 13.68 5.42 -13.11
C HIS A 63 12.21 5.87 -12.97
N PRO A 64 11.75 6.87 -13.74
CA PRO A 64 10.39 7.39 -13.66
C PRO A 64 9.32 6.33 -13.96
N GLU A 65 9.63 5.23 -14.66
CA GLU A 65 8.70 4.13 -14.86
C GLU A 65 8.24 3.45 -13.56
N ILE A 66 8.99 3.61 -12.45
CA ILE A 66 8.59 3.16 -11.11
C ILE A 66 7.30 3.88 -10.67
N HIS A 67 7.15 5.17 -10.97
CA HIS A 67 6.02 5.97 -10.48
C HIS A 67 4.74 5.80 -11.29
N HIS A 68 4.79 5.22 -12.50
CA HIS A 68 3.68 5.16 -13.46
C HIS A 68 2.40 4.55 -12.87
N HIS A 69 2.52 3.48 -12.07
CA HIS A 69 1.37 2.85 -11.41
C HIS A 69 1.05 3.38 -9.99
N LEU A 70 1.89 4.24 -9.40
CA LEU A 70 1.71 4.77 -8.04
C LEU A 70 0.63 5.86 -8.01
N PRO A 71 -0.24 5.91 -6.97
CA PRO A 71 -1.44 6.75 -6.95
C PRO A 71 -1.20 8.22 -6.53
N PHE A 72 0.03 8.60 -6.17
CA PHE A 72 0.39 9.94 -5.71
C PHE A 72 1.24 10.71 -6.74
N ALA A 73 1.36 12.03 -6.53
CA ALA A 73 2.10 12.94 -7.41
C ALA A 73 3.60 12.62 -7.41
N PHE A 74 4.31 13.09 -8.43
CA PHE A 74 5.75 12.89 -8.51
C PHE A 74 6.48 14.00 -7.74
N PRO A 75 7.43 13.66 -6.84
CA PRO A 75 8.32 14.63 -6.22
C PRO A 75 9.21 15.32 -7.26
N ASN A 76 9.08 16.64 -7.40
CA ASN A 76 9.93 17.44 -8.29
C ASN A 76 11.23 17.87 -7.58
N THR A 77 11.18 17.91 -6.25
CA THR A 77 12.29 18.27 -5.34
C THR A 77 12.54 17.17 -4.31
N LEU A 78 13.66 17.27 -3.60
CA LEU A 78 13.95 16.42 -2.44
C LEU A 78 12.97 16.70 -1.30
N GLU A 79 12.63 17.98 -1.13
CA GLU A 79 11.63 18.48 -0.19
C GLU A 79 10.27 17.82 -0.40
N ASP A 80 9.82 17.63 -1.65
CA ASP A 80 8.59 16.90 -1.97
C ASP A 80 8.62 15.43 -1.49
N VAL A 81 9.78 14.78 -1.49
CA VAL A 81 9.93 13.41 -0.95
C VAL A 81 9.81 13.41 0.57
N CYS A 82 10.40 14.40 1.24
CA CYS A 82 10.27 14.62 2.68
C CYS A 82 8.82 14.94 3.08
N VAL A 83 8.14 15.84 2.36
CA VAL A 83 6.70 16.14 2.46
C VAL A 83 5.89 14.85 2.31
N TRP A 84 6.19 14.02 1.31
CA TRP A 84 5.48 12.75 1.10
C TRP A 84 5.66 11.78 2.27
N PHE A 85 6.87 11.60 2.82
CA PHE A 85 7.08 10.75 3.99
C PHE A 85 6.28 11.25 5.21
N ARG A 86 6.36 12.56 5.48
CA ARG A 86 5.65 13.22 6.58
C ARG A 86 4.13 13.04 6.45
N ASP A 87 3.55 13.46 5.34
CA ASP A 87 2.09 13.57 5.20
C ASP A 87 1.42 12.24 4.84
N ARG A 88 2.12 11.31 4.15
CA ARG A 88 1.57 9.98 3.84
C ARG A 88 1.78 8.97 4.95
N PHE A 89 2.76 9.12 5.83
CA PHE A 89 3.06 8.14 6.88
C PHE A 89 3.15 8.76 8.27
N GLN A 90 4.08 9.68 8.53
CA GLN A 90 4.35 10.20 9.89
C GLN A 90 3.12 10.86 10.54
N LYS A 91 2.29 11.59 9.79
CA LYS A 91 1.07 12.22 10.33
C LYS A 91 -0.12 11.25 10.53
N ILE A 92 0.04 9.96 10.22
CA ILE A 92 -1.06 8.97 10.25
C ILE A 92 -0.62 7.76 11.09
N PRO A 93 -0.91 7.69 12.41
CA PRO A 93 -0.34 6.65 13.28
C PRO A 93 -0.71 5.19 12.97
N GLY A 94 -1.70 4.94 12.11
CA GLY A 94 -1.99 3.61 11.55
C GLY A 94 -1.10 3.22 10.35
N HIS A 95 -0.14 4.07 9.97
CA HIS A 95 0.80 3.85 8.88
C HIS A 95 2.23 3.69 9.44
N ILE A 96 3.10 3.05 8.67
CA ILE A 96 4.56 3.16 8.80
C ILE A 96 5.21 2.86 7.46
N HIS A 97 6.35 3.49 7.19
CA HIS A 97 7.18 3.22 6.03
C HIS A 97 8.53 2.67 6.47
N PHE A 98 8.99 1.59 5.84
CA PHE A 98 10.29 0.97 6.08
C PHE A 98 11.19 1.07 4.86
N ALA A 99 12.48 1.33 5.10
CA ALA A 99 13.54 1.09 4.15
C ALA A 99 13.80 -0.43 4.03
N VAL A 100 14.04 -0.91 2.82
CA VAL A 100 14.45 -2.30 2.54
C VAL A 100 15.95 -2.30 2.29
N HIS A 101 16.73 -2.96 3.15
CA HIS A 101 18.17 -3.11 2.94
C HIS A 101 18.52 -4.54 2.53
N ASP A 102 19.19 -4.68 1.38
CA ASP A 102 19.67 -5.95 0.84
C ASP A 102 21.08 -6.27 1.39
N LYS A 103 21.11 -7.06 2.45
CA LYS A 103 22.34 -7.50 3.13
C LYS A 103 23.24 -8.36 2.24
N THR A 104 22.75 -8.86 1.11
CA THR A 104 23.56 -9.61 0.12
C THR A 104 24.42 -8.70 -0.76
N ARG A 105 24.13 -7.38 -0.78
CA ARG A 105 24.86 -6.37 -1.54
C ARG A 105 25.45 -5.34 -0.55
N PRO A 106 26.74 -5.40 -0.23
CA PRO A 106 27.33 -4.51 0.78
C PRO A 106 27.27 -3.03 0.40
N SER A 107 26.93 -2.16 1.35
CA SER A 107 27.00 -0.70 1.21
C SER A 107 27.88 -0.06 2.28
N ARG A 108 28.48 1.08 1.92
CA ARG A 108 29.19 1.99 2.84
C ARG A 108 28.46 3.31 3.05
N LYS A 109 27.26 3.49 2.47
CA LYS A 109 26.45 4.72 2.56
C LYS A 109 25.63 4.80 3.87
N TYR A 110 25.42 3.66 4.53
CA TYR A 110 24.49 3.51 5.65
C TYR A 110 25.10 2.70 6.78
N ASP A 111 25.03 3.22 8.02
CA ASP A 111 25.56 2.56 9.21
C ASP A 111 25.02 1.14 9.41
N LEU A 112 25.88 0.25 9.94
CA LEU A 112 25.57 -1.16 10.18
C LEU A 112 24.29 -1.36 11.01
N ALA A 113 24.02 -0.47 11.97
CA ALA A 113 22.81 -0.49 12.79
C ALA A 113 21.53 -0.27 11.96
N ILE A 114 21.58 0.63 10.97
CA ILE A 114 20.46 1.00 10.10
C ILE A 114 20.29 -0.04 8.99
N SER A 115 21.38 -0.42 8.33
CA SER A 115 21.35 -1.17 7.07
C SER A 115 21.58 -2.68 7.20
N GLY A 116 22.10 -3.15 8.34
CA GLY A 116 22.68 -4.50 8.43
C GLY A 116 23.90 -4.70 7.52
N GLY A 117 24.50 -3.60 7.04
CA GLY A 117 25.57 -3.58 6.04
C GLY A 117 25.09 -3.59 4.59
N GLY A 118 23.77 -3.67 4.34
CA GLY A 118 23.19 -3.82 3.01
C GLY A 118 22.92 -2.51 2.26
N SER A 119 22.90 -2.59 0.92
CA SER A 119 22.42 -1.50 0.06
C SER A 119 20.92 -1.28 0.23
N PHE A 120 20.50 -0.02 0.21
CA PHE A 120 19.09 0.35 0.20
C PHE A 120 18.49 -0.03 -1.17
N ALA A 121 17.38 -0.76 -1.13
CA ALA A 121 16.84 -1.51 -2.27
C ALA A 121 15.42 -1.09 -2.67
N GLY A 122 14.90 -0.06 -2.01
CA GLY A 122 13.53 0.42 -2.11
C GLY A 122 12.83 0.44 -0.75
N THR A 123 11.52 0.63 -0.75
CA THR A 123 10.71 0.76 0.46
C THR A 123 9.50 -0.18 0.49
N ILE A 124 8.99 -0.41 1.71
CA ILE A 124 7.82 -1.23 2.01
C ILE A 124 7.01 -0.56 3.12
N ALA A 125 5.69 -0.66 3.10
CA ALA A 125 4.80 0.05 4.02
C ALA A 125 3.76 -0.86 4.68
N LEU A 126 3.33 -0.46 5.89
CA LEU A 126 1.99 -0.76 6.40
C LEU A 126 1.12 0.49 6.27
N ILE A 127 -0.10 0.32 5.78
CA ILE A 127 -1.03 1.38 5.39
C ILE A 127 -2.41 1.09 6.01
N SER A 128 -3.10 2.15 6.45
CA SER A 128 -4.44 2.12 7.04
C SER A 128 -4.67 1.01 8.09
N THR A 129 -3.66 0.73 8.92
CA THR A 129 -3.70 -0.35 9.91
C THR A 129 -4.79 -0.10 10.94
N SER A 130 -5.64 -1.09 11.15
CA SER A 130 -6.76 -1.04 12.08
C SER A 130 -6.58 -2.11 13.16
N LEU A 131 -5.91 -1.73 14.26
CA LEU A 131 -5.69 -2.63 15.41
C LEU A 131 -7.00 -3.26 15.95
N PRO A 132 -8.13 -2.53 16.09
CA PRO A 132 -9.39 -3.14 16.55
C PRO A 132 -9.95 -4.21 15.59
N ASN A 133 -9.63 -4.12 14.29
CA ASN A 133 -10.05 -5.08 13.28
C ASN A 133 -8.94 -6.08 12.92
N LEU A 134 -7.78 -6.01 13.59
CA LEU A 134 -6.61 -6.87 13.37
C LEU A 134 -6.22 -6.97 11.88
N SER A 135 -6.13 -5.83 11.19
CA SER A 135 -5.90 -5.81 9.73
C SER A 135 -5.06 -4.62 9.24
N THR A 136 -4.37 -4.80 8.11
CA THR A 136 -3.48 -3.79 7.50
C THR A 136 -3.36 -3.96 5.98
N GLU A 137 -3.03 -2.89 5.27
CA GLU A 137 -2.64 -2.89 3.84
C GLU A 137 -1.11 -2.86 3.73
N VAL A 138 -0.53 -3.65 2.81
CA VAL A 138 0.90 -3.57 2.43
C VAL A 138 1.11 -2.81 1.13
N GLY A 139 2.11 -1.90 1.13
CA GLY A 139 2.59 -1.17 -0.04
C GLY A 139 4.07 -1.43 -0.31
N PHE A 140 4.51 -1.32 -1.57
CA PHE A 140 5.88 -1.67 -2.00
C PHE A 140 6.39 -0.75 -3.11
N MET A 141 7.68 -0.39 -3.05
CA MET A 141 8.40 0.32 -4.11
C MET A 141 9.86 -0.16 -4.17
N ILE A 142 10.14 -1.19 -4.98
CA ILE A 142 11.49 -1.76 -5.13
C ILE A 142 12.24 -1.07 -6.28
N PHE A 143 13.44 -0.58 -6.00
CA PHE A 143 14.31 0.14 -6.94
C PHE A 143 14.72 -0.73 -8.14
N HIS A 144 14.93 -0.13 -9.31
CA HIS A 144 15.04 -0.86 -10.59
C HIS A 144 16.11 -1.95 -10.55
N SER A 145 17.30 -1.64 -10.05
CA SER A 145 18.46 -2.55 -9.95
C SER A 145 18.28 -3.71 -8.96
N PHE A 146 17.18 -3.72 -8.18
CA PHE A 146 16.79 -4.79 -7.25
C PHE A 146 15.47 -5.47 -7.66
N GLN A 147 14.78 -5.01 -8.70
CA GLN A 147 13.60 -5.70 -9.23
C GLN A 147 13.98 -7.05 -9.86
N ARG A 148 13.08 -8.03 -9.78
CA ARG A 148 13.27 -9.42 -10.24
C ARG A 148 14.36 -10.21 -9.47
N THR A 149 14.80 -9.73 -8.30
CA THR A 149 15.74 -10.43 -7.39
C THR A 149 15.02 -11.06 -6.20
N HIS A 150 15.78 -11.64 -5.27
CA HIS A 150 15.30 -12.13 -3.96
C HIS A 150 14.73 -11.04 -3.05
N VAL A 151 15.02 -9.75 -3.30
CA VAL A 151 14.66 -8.63 -2.42
C VAL A 151 13.15 -8.54 -2.18
N PHE A 152 12.36 -8.42 -3.24
CA PHE A 152 10.90 -8.31 -3.12
C PHE A 152 10.27 -9.48 -2.33
N PRO A 153 10.48 -10.76 -2.69
CA PRO A 153 9.84 -11.85 -1.96
C PRO A 153 10.32 -11.97 -0.52
N ASN A 154 11.59 -11.65 -0.21
CA ASN A 154 12.08 -11.67 1.17
C ASN A 154 11.51 -10.51 2.00
N ALA A 155 11.53 -9.27 1.51
CA ALA A 155 10.98 -8.11 2.22
C ALA A 155 9.47 -8.26 2.47
N ALA A 156 8.73 -8.69 1.44
CA ALA A 156 7.29 -8.91 1.56
C ALA A 156 6.96 -10.09 2.49
N GLY A 157 7.61 -11.25 2.30
CA GLY A 157 7.37 -12.42 3.12
C GLY A 157 7.70 -12.20 4.61
N LEU A 158 8.76 -11.44 4.90
CA LEU A 158 9.15 -11.04 6.25
C LEU A 158 8.08 -10.16 6.92
N LEU A 159 7.61 -9.09 6.26
CA LEU A 159 6.59 -8.21 6.83
C LEU A 159 5.23 -8.91 6.97
N ILE A 160 4.82 -9.72 5.99
CA ILE A 160 3.57 -10.52 6.05
C ILE A 160 3.64 -11.51 7.21
N THR A 161 4.78 -12.19 7.41
CA THR A 161 5.00 -13.11 8.53
C THR A 161 4.90 -12.39 9.87
N HIS A 162 5.53 -11.21 10.02
CA HIS A 162 5.41 -10.41 11.23
C HIS A 162 3.97 -9.92 11.46
N CYS A 163 3.18 -9.64 10.42
CA CYS A 163 1.76 -9.29 10.60
C CYS A 163 0.90 -10.48 11.03
N LEU A 164 0.98 -11.62 10.33
CA LEU A 164 0.04 -12.74 10.47
C LEU A 164 0.39 -13.76 11.56
N ASN A 165 1.66 -13.90 11.96
CA ASN A 165 2.01 -14.76 13.08
C ASN A 165 1.43 -14.21 14.39
N LEU A 166 1.07 -15.10 15.31
CA LEU A 166 0.63 -14.71 16.65
C LEU A 166 1.80 -14.10 17.46
N PRO A 167 1.53 -13.25 18.46
CA PRO A 167 2.54 -12.82 19.43
C PRO A 167 3.19 -13.98 20.21
N SER A 168 2.54 -15.16 20.19
CA SER A 168 3.00 -16.42 20.80
C SER A 168 3.59 -17.43 19.81
N ASP A 169 3.86 -17.07 18.55
CA ASP A 169 4.61 -17.95 17.63
C ASP A 169 6.04 -18.14 18.18
N PRO A 170 6.49 -19.37 18.44
CA PRO A 170 7.74 -19.64 19.18
C PRO A 170 9.01 -19.45 18.33
N VAL A 171 8.88 -19.17 17.02
CA VAL A 171 10.01 -18.99 16.09
C VAL A 171 10.05 -17.56 15.56
N SER A 172 8.90 -16.95 15.28
CA SER A 172 8.80 -15.59 14.76
C SER A 172 7.54 -14.89 15.28
N PRO A 173 7.58 -14.32 16.51
CA PRO A 173 6.47 -13.57 17.09
C PRO A 173 5.98 -12.44 16.18
N GLY A 174 4.67 -12.40 15.95
CA GLY A 174 4.00 -11.40 15.11
C GLY A 174 2.93 -10.58 15.82
N LEU A 175 2.19 -9.79 15.05
CA LEU A 175 1.14 -8.87 15.51
C LEU A 175 -0.21 -9.57 15.73
N GLY A 176 -0.36 -10.83 15.30
CA GLY A 176 -1.62 -11.58 15.37
C GLY A 176 -2.74 -11.00 14.49
N PHE A 177 -2.39 -10.31 13.40
CA PHE A 177 -3.38 -9.78 12.46
C PHE A 177 -4.12 -10.91 11.74
N ARG A 178 -5.42 -10.75 11.57
CA ARG A 178 -6.31 -11.71 10.89
C ARG A 178 -6.25 -11.57 9.37
N ARG A 179 -5.75 -10.44 8.86
CA ARG A 179 -5.78 -10.07 7.44
C ARG A 179 -4.63 -9.12 7.09
N VAL A 180 -3.91 -9.46 6.03
CA VAL A 180 -3.03 -8.53 5.29
C VAL A 180 -3.60 -8.38 3.87
N GLN A 181 -3.78 -7.15 3.39
CA GLN A 181 -4.33 -6.89 2.05
C GLN A 181 -3.37 -6.06 1.19
N TRP A 182 -3.54 -6.12 -0.13
CA TRP A 182 -2.73 -5.36 -1.09
C TRP A 182 -3.63 -4.82 -2.21
N PHE A 183 -3.62 -3.50 -2.39
CA PHE A 183 -4.20 -2.86 -3.57
C PHE A 183 -3.12 -2.65 -4.64
N ALA A 184 -3.19 -3.43 -5.71
CA ALA A 184 -2.44 -3.17 -6.93
C ALA A 184 -3.22 -2.24 -7.87
N ASN A 185 -2.53 -1.48 -8.73
CA ASN A 185 -3.18 -0.94 -9.92
C ASN A 185 -3.63 -2.12 -10.79
N SER A 186 -4.89 -2.12 -11.26
CA SER A 186 -5.49 -3.18 -12.08
C SER A 186 -4.66 -3.53 -13.31
N ASP A 187 -4.06 -2.52 -13.91
CA ASP A 187 -3.31 -2.64 -15.15
C ASP A 187 -1.83 -3.01 -14.89
N ASN A 188 -1.39 -2.97 -13.62
CA ASN A 188 -0.10 -3.49 -13.19
C ASN A 188 -0.15 -5.01 -12.96
N ILE A 189 -0.30 -5.75 -14.06
CA ILE A 189 -0.32 -7.22 -14.07
C ILE A 189 0.95 -7.83 -13.45
N ARG A 190 2.08 -7.11 -13.45
CA ARG A 190 3.34 -7.53 -12.79
C ARG A 190 3.20 -7.56 -11.26
N SER A 191 2.56 -6.53 -10.69
CA SER A 191 2.29 -6.42 -9.25
C SER A 191 1.27 -7.47 -8.78
N ILE A 192 0.16 -7.63 -9.51
CA ILE A 192 -0.86 -8.66 -9.22
C ILE A 192 -0.22 -10.05 -9.17
N LYS A 193 0.56 -10.42 -10.20
CA LYS A 193 1.30 -11.69 -10.26
C LYS A 193 2.41 -11.84 -9.23
N ALA A 194 2.84 -10.77 -8.57
CA ALA A 194 3.76 -10.84 -7.44
C ALA A 194 3.01 -11.19 -6.13
N GLY A 195 1.81 -10.63 -5.94
CA GLY A 195 0.89 -11.02 -4.85
C GLY A 195 0.44 -12.48 -4.93
N GLU A 196 -0.02 -12.93 -6.11
CA GLU A 196 -0.45 -14.33 -6.33
C GLU A 196 0.67 -15.34 -6.01
N LYS A 197 1.93 -14.99 -6.34
CA LYS A 197 3.12 -15.79 -6.01
C LYS A 197 3.36 -15.86 -4.50
N LEU A 198 3.23 -14.74 -3.80
CA LEU A 198 3.26 -14.68 -2.33
C LEU A 198 2.03 -15.28 -1.65
N GLY A 199 1.06 -15.83 -2.39
CA GLY A 199 -0.09 -16.51 -1.81
C GLY A 199 -1.28 -15.61 -1.48
N PHE A 200 -1.24 -14.33 -1.82
CA PHE A 200 -2.45 -13.51 -1.80
C PHE A 200 -3.49 -14.08 -2.78
N ARG A 201 -4.75 -14.16 -2.34
CA ARG A 201 -5.91 -14.40 -3.20
C ARG A 201 -6.44 -13.08 -3.74
N GLN A 202 -6.85 -13.04 -5.00
CA GLN A 202 -7.59 -11.89 -5.54
C GLN A 202 -9.06 -12.01 -5.13
N GLU A 203 -9.54 -11.11 -4.29
CA GLU A 203 -10.89 -11.18 -3.68
C GLU A 203 -11.94 -10.35 -4.44
N GLY A 204 -11.53 -9.22 -5.01
CA GLY A 204 -12.51 -8.17 -5.31
C GLY A 204 -11.97 -6.98 -6.09
N MET A 205 -12.78 -5.91 -6.11
CA MET A 205 -12.67 -4.84 -7.12
C MET A 205 -13.36 -3.51 -6.62
N LEU A 206 -12.62 -2.47 -6.20
CA LEU A 206 -13.00 -1.09 -5.74
C LEU A 206 -12.71 0.09 -6.76
N ARG A 207 -13.63 0.53 -7.66
CA ARG A 207 -13.32 1.63 -8.64
C ARG A 207 -13.32 2.96 -7.90
N TRP A 208 -12.52 3.90 -8.40
CA TRP A 208 -12.30 5.19 -7.73
C TRP A 208 -11.84 5.01 -6.27
N HIS A 209 -11.08 3.93 -5.99
CA HIS A 209 -10.36 3.76 -4.73
C HIS A 209 -9.49 4.98 -4.39
N SER A 210 -8.97 5.65 -5.42
CA SER A 210 -8.19 6.87 -5.29
C SER A 210 -8.54 7.83 -6.42
N VAL A 211 -8.53 9.13 -6.11
CA VAL A 211 -8.30 10.18 -7.10
C VAL A 211 -6.80 10.18 -7.42
N LEU A 212 -6.44 10.47 -8.67
CA LEU A 212 -5.07 10.61 -9.13
C LEU A 212 -4.77 12.09 -9.40
N PRO A 213 -3.57 12.59 -9.05
CA PRO A 213 -3.12 13.91 -9.45
C PRO A 213 -2.97 14.03 -10.97
N GLU A 214 -2.84 15.28 -11.42
CA GLU A 214 -2.57 15.63 -12.82
C GLU A 214 -1.36 14.88 -13.40
N GLY A 215 -1.33 14.72 -14.72
CA GLY A 215 -0.22 14.08 -15.46
C GLY A 215 -0.16 12.54 -15.34
N LYS A 216 -0.88 11.93 -14.40
CA LYS A 216 -1.05 10.47 -14.32
C LYS A 216 -1.97 9.95 -15.43
N GLU A 217 -1.87 8.66 -15.76
CA GLU A 217 -2.84 7.98 -16.61
C GLU A 217 -4.07 7.52 -15.81
N GLY A 218 -5.26 7.73 -16.37
CA GLY A 218 -6.53 7.42 -15.74
C GLY A 218 -7.75 7.91 -16.54
N ILE A 219 -8.92 7.85 -15.91
CA ILE A 219 -10.21 8.28 -16.45
C ILE A 219 -10.50 9.70 -15.99
N LYS A 220 -10.85 10.58 -16.93
CA LYS A 220 -11.19 11.98 -16.66
C LYS A 220 -12.28 12.12 -15.58
N PRO A 221 -12.18 13.15 -14.72
CA PRO A 221 -13.27 13.50 -13.82
C PRO A 221 -14.45 14.03 -14.65
N ARG A 222 -15.54 14.32 -13.94
CA ARG A 222 -16.70 15.02 -14.51
C ARG A 222 -16.49 16.53 -14.48
N GLU A 223 -17.20 17.23 -15.34
CA GLU A 223 -17.36 18.67 -15.21
C GLU A 223 -18.01 19.03 -13.86
N GLY A 224 -17.52 20.08 -13.21
CA GLY A 224 -17.96 20.47 -11.88
C GLY A 224 -17.57 19.52 -10.73
N ASP A 225 -16.54 18.67 -10.90
CA ASP A 225 -16.04 17.89 -9.77
C ASP A 225 -15.28 18.77 -8.75
N PRO A 226 -15.45 18.58 -7.43
CA PRO A 226 -14.73 19.35 -6.40
C PRO A 226 -13.19 19.23 -6.44
N ALA A 227 -12.64 18.23 -7.13
CA ALA A 227 -11.20 18.10 -7.38
C ALA A 227 -10.72 18.80 -8.67
N GLY A 228 -11.60 19.52 -9.39
CA GLY A 228 -11.31 20.14 -10.69
C GLY A 228 -11.33 19.13 -11.86
N GLN A 229 -11.16 19.64 -13.08
CA GLN A 229 -11.18 18.81 -14.29
C GLN A 229 -9.85 18.06 -14.57
N GLU A 230 -8.79 18.36 -13.83
CA GLU A 230 -7.43 17.84 -14.05
C GLU A 230 -7.14 16.49 -13.35
N HIS A 231 -7.97 16.08 -12.38
CA HIS A 231 -7.72 14.93 -11.50
C HIS A 231 -8.44 13.64 -11.92
N LEU A 232 -7.70 12.55 -12.20
CA LEU A 232 -8.23 11.33 -12.83
C LEU A 232 -8.65 10.20 -11.84
N GLY A 233 -9.28 9.13 -12.35
CA GLY A 233 -9.62 7.90 -11.60
C GLY A 233 -9.27 6.58 -12.33
N ARG A 234 -9.59 5.41 -11.75
CA ARG A 234 -9.20 4.06 -12.28
C ARG A 234 -10.38 3.13 -12.67
N HIS A 235 -10.12 2.07 -13.47
CA HIS A 235 -11.05 1.02 -13.99
C HIS A 235 -10.48 -0.42 -13.74
N SER A 236 -10.86 -1.60 -14.28
CA SER A 236 -11.55 -2.07 -15.50
C SER A 236 -12.80 -2.96 -15.19
N ASN A 237 -13.15 -3.97 -16.03
CA ASN A 237 -14.46 -4.70 -16.07
C ASN A 237 -14.28 -6.02 -16.94
N VAL A 238 -15.14 -7.04 -17.15
CA VAL A 238 -16.60 -7.36 -16.96
C VAL A 238 -16.84 -8.93 -16.94
N ARG A 239 -18.12 -9.38 -16.84
CA ARG A 239 -18.78 -10.57 -17.47
C ARG A 239 -18.72 -12.01 -16.90
N SER A 240 -17.68 -12.51 -16.25
CA SER A 240 -17.51 -14.00 -16.07
C SER A 240 -18.38 -14.74 -15.02
N ILE A 241 -19.23 -14.05 -14.25
CA ILE A 241 -19.78 -14.58 -12.97
C ILE A 241 -20.70 -15.80 -13.14
N LYS A 242 -21.71 -15.74 -14.02
CA LYS A 242 -22.81 -16.74 -14.09
C LYS A 242 -22.44 -18.15 -14.56
N ALA A 243 -21.19 -18.38 -14.95
CA ALA A 243 -20.69 -19.72 -15.28
C ALA A 243 -20.17 -20.45 -14.03
N ALA A 244 -19.52 -19.74 -13.10
CA ALA A 244 -18.93 -20.32 -11.89
C ALA A 244 -20.00 -20.73 -10.86
N GLU A 245 -21.03 -19.91 -10.67
CA GLU A 245 -22.17 -20.20 -9.76
C GLU A 245 -22.89 -21.52 -10.13
N ARG A 246 -22.89 -21.89 -11.43
CA ARG A 246 -23.49 -23.14 -11.93
C ARG A 246 -22.63 -24.38 -11.74
N LEU A 247 -21.40 -24.24 -11.23
CA LEU A 247 -20.44 -25.33 -11.01
C LEU A 247 -20.02 -25.47 -9.53
N GLY A 248 -20.69 -24.78 -8.60
CA GLY A 248 -20.51 -24.96 -7.16
C GLY A 248 -19.48 -24.03 -6.48
N PHE A 249 -19.13 -22.90 -7.10
CA PHE A 249 -18.23 -21.90 -6.50
C PHE A 249 -18.97 -20.91 -5.58
N HIS A 250 -18.29 -20.43 -4.53
CA HIS A 250 -18.82 -19.44 -3.57
C HIS A 250 -18.26 -18.02 -3.81
N MET A 251 -18.94 -17.00 -3.27
CA MET A 251 -18.65 -15.57 -3.44
C MET A 251 -18.31 -14.90 -2.10
N GLU A 252 -17.26 -14.08 -2.07
CA GLU A 252 -16.77 -13.44 -0.83
C GLU A 252 -17.01 -11.92 -0.72
N GLY A 253 -17.38 -11.19 -1.79
CA GLY A 253 -17.76 -9.78 -1.63
C GLY A 253 -18.15 -8.98 -2.88
N THR A 254 -18.90 -7.90 -2.68
CA THR A 254 -19.15 -6.83 -3.68
C THR A 254 -19.63 -5.55 -2.98
N ILE A 255 -18.92 -4.43 -3.09
CA ILE A 255 -19.41 -3.14 -2.57
C ILE A 255 -20.40 -2.52 -3.56
N ARG A 256 -21.69 -2.84 -3.39
CA ARG A 256 -22.81 -2.25 -4.13
C ARG A 256 -23.13 -0.86 -3.55
N TRP A 257 -23.56 0.08 -4.39
CA TRP A 257 -24.03 1.43 -3.99
C TRP A 257 -23.05 2.31 -3.17
N HIS A 258 -21.73 2.15 -3.32
CA HIS A 258 -20.75 3.00 -2.62
C HIS A 258 -20.87 4.50 -2.96
N ARG A 259 -21.15 4.84 -4.23
CA ARG A 259 -21.33 6.21 -4.72
C ARG A 259 -22.33 6.26 -5.89
N ALA A 260 -22.95 7.41 -6.05
CA ALA A 260 -23.68 7.84 -7.24
C ALA A 260 -22.74 8.58 -8.23
N LEU A 261 -23.01 8.57 -9.55
CA LEU A 261 -22.26 9.31 -10.60
C LEU A 261 -23.10 10.50 -11.16
N PRO A 262 -22.97 10.98 -12.41
CA PRO A 262 -23.89 11.98 -13.00
C PRO A 262 -24.98 11.43 -13.93
N GLU A 263 -25.89 12.32 -14.35
CA GLU A 263 -26.90 12.07 -15.39
C GLU A 263 -26.28 11.67 -16.74
N GLY A 264 -27.00 10.85 -17.52
CA GLY A 264 -26.53 10.27 -18.78
C GLY A 264 -25.52 9.12 -18.64
N SER A 265 -25.04 8.80 -17.43
CA SER A 265 -24.09 7.70 -17.21
C SER A 265 -24.76 6.34 -17.18
N GLU A 266 -24.18 5.32 -17.85
CA GLU A 266 -24.66 3.94 -17.73
C GLU A 266 -24.40 3.34 -16.33
N GLY A 267 -25.46 2.85 -15.68
CA GLY A 267 -25.37 2.08 -14.44
C GLY A 267 -26.72 1.85 -13.75
N MET A 268 -26.69 1.41 -12.49
CA MET A 268 -27.87 1.10 -11.67
C MET A 268 -28.74 2.32 -11.39
N LYS A 269 -29.99 2.34 -11.89
CA LYS A 269 -30.93 3.46 -11.65
C LYS A 269 -31.28 3.60 -10.15
N PRO A 270 -31.37 4.84 -9.62
CA PRO A 270 -31.90 5.13 -8.29
C PRO A 270 -33.44 5.09 -8.26
N ARG A 271 -34.01 5.35 -7.07
CA ARG A 271 -35.46 5.40 -6.79
C ARG A 271 -36.05 6.78 -7.12
N GLU A 272 -37.37 6.81 -7.28
CA GLU A 272 -38.14 7.91 -7.89
C GLU A 272 -38.03 9.23 -7.09
N ASP A 273 -38.07 9.17 -5.75
CA ASP A 273 -37.94 10.35 -4.86
C ASP A 273 -36.51 10.62 -4.36
N ASP A 274 -35.47 10.08 -5.00
CA ASP A 274 -34.10 10.23 -4.49
C ASP A 274 -33.52 11.64 -4.78
N PRO A 275 -32.94 12.36 -3.80
CA PRO A 275 -32.42 13.72 -4.00
C PRO A 275 -31.20 13.81 -4.92
N ARG A 276 -30.70 12.68 -5.46
CA ARG A 276 -29.82 12.63 -6.64
C ARG A 276 -30.28 11.53 -7.62
N GLY A 277 -31.55 11.54 -7.99
CA GLY A 277 -32.27 10.54 -8.80
C GLY A 277 -31.77 10.26 -10.23
N GLN A 278 -30.56 10.68 -10.61
CA GLN A 278 -30.04 10.65 -11.98
C GLN A 278 -28.65 9.96 -12.10
N CYS A 279 -28.19 9.12 -11.14
CA CYS A 279 -26.75 8.98 -10.84
C CYS A 279 -26.21 7.56 -10.33
N PRO A 280 -25.36 6.75 -11.06
CA PRO A 280 -25.03 5.32 -10.70
C PRO A 280 -23.52 4.82 -10.56
N GLY A 281 -23.15 3.73 -9.84
CA GLY A 281 -21.74 3.33 -9.40
C GLY A 281 -20.83 2.26 -10.13
N ARG A 282 -19.66 1.81 -9.53
CA ARG A 282 -18.42 1.25 -10.23
C ARG A 282 -17.41 0.31 -9.37
N HIS A 283 -16.49 -0.56 -9.94
CA HIS A 283 -15.53 -1.57 -9.26
C HIS A 283 -14.03 -1.90 -9.81
N THR A 284 -12.87 -1.88 -9.04
CA THR A 284 -11.36 -2.10 -9.36
C THR A 284 -10.40 -2.76 -8.28
N ALA A 285 -9.71 -3.88 -8.58
CA ALA A 285 -8.80 -4.80 -7.78
C ALA A 285 -8.51 -4.70 -6.24
N ILE A 286 -8.68 -5.84 -5.52
CA ILE A 286 -8.18 -6.16 -4.15
C ILE A 286 -7.52 -7.54 -4.12
N LEU A 287 -6.44 -7.73 -3.36
CA LEU A 287 -5.95 -9.05 -2.93
C LEU A 287 -5.76 -9.13 -1.40
N SER A 288 -5.86 -10.31 -0.78
CA SER A 288 -5.55 -10.52 0.65
C SER A 288 -4.92 -11.89 0.98
N ILE A 289 -4.38 -12.01 2.20
CA ILE A 289 -4.17 -13.26 2.92
C ILE A 289 -4.89 -13.14 4.28
N CYS A 290 -5.73 -14.11 4.59
CA CYS A 290 -6.41 -14.25 5.89
C CYS A 290 -5.72 -15.31 6.77
N TRP A 291 -6.00 -15.30 8.08
CA TRP A 291 -5.35 -16.18 9.07
C TRP A 291 -5.59 -17.68 8.84
N ASP A 292 -6.75 -18.03 8.31
CA ASP A 292 -7.19 -19.38 7.96
C ASP A 292 -6.44 -19.90 6.72
N ASP A 293 -6.26 -19.05 5.71
CA ASP A 293 -5.37 -19.31 4.57
C ASP A 293 -3.90 -19.44 5.00
N TRP A 294 -3.45 -18.59 5.93
CA TRP A 294 -2.09 -18.61 6.46
C TRP A 294 -1.73 -19.97 7.05
N VAL A 295 -2.59 -20.53 7.90
CA VAL A 295 -2.40 -21.86 8.50
C VAL A 295 -2.73 -23.02 7.55
N SER A 296 -3.49 -22.77 6.47
CA SER A 296 -3.86 -23.77 5.46
C SER A 296 -2.85 -23.86 4.30
N GLY A 297 -1.55 -23.63 4.57
CA GLY A 297 -0.46 -23.84 3.62
C GLY A 297 0.11 -22.57 2.97
N VAL A 298 -0.44 -21.38 3.22
CA VAL A 298 0.12 -20.13 2.66
C VAL A 298 1.43 -19.74 3.37
N LYS A 299 1.61 -20.04 4.67
CA LYS A 299 2.87 -19.85 5.41
C LYS A 299 4.04 -20.59 4.75
N GLU A 300 3.82 -21.85 4.37
CA GLU A 300 4.80 -22.72 3.69
C GLU A 300 5.08 -22.27 2.26
N LYS A 301 4.04 -21.78 1.55
CA LYS A 301 4.17 -21.19 0.21
C LYS A 301 5.01 -19.91 0.25
N VAL A 302 4.76 -19.00 1.20
CA VAL A 302 5.57 -17.78 1.38
C VAL A 302 7.02 -18.11 1.68
N LYS A 303 7.28 -18.99 2.64
CA LYS A 303 8.65 -19.45 2.95
C LYS A 303 9.35 -20.01 1.71
N THR A 304 8.69 -20.91 0.99
CA THR A 304 9.19 -21.51 -0.27
C THR A 304 9.46 -20.48 -1.37
N VAL A 305 8.86 -19.28 -1.31
CA VAL A 305 9.10 -18.17 -2.24
C VAL A 305 10.23 -17.24 -1.75
N MET A 306 10.42 -17.09 -0.44
CA MET A 306 11.57 -16.38 0.17
C MET A 306 12.89 -17.15 -0.02
N ASP A 307 12.86 -18.47 0.14
CA ASP A 307 14.04 -19.35 0.11
C ASP A 307 14.69 -19.44 -1.28
N ARG A 308 13.91 -19.21 -2.34
CA ARG A 308 14.38 -19.22 -3.74
C ARG A 308 15.54 -18.23 -3.96
N LYS A 309 16.41 -18.58 -4.90
CA LYS A 309 17.51 -17.74 -5.39
C LYS A 309 17.03 -16.89 -6.56
#